data_AF-A0A177PK58-F1
#
_entry.id   AF-A0A177PK58-F1
#
_cell.length_a   1.000
_cell.length_b   1.000
_cell.length_c   1.000
_cell.angle_alpha   90.00
_cell.angle_beta   90.00
_cell.angle_gamma   90.00
#
_symmetry.space_group_name_H-M   'P 1'
#
loop_
_entity.id
_entity.type
_entity.pdbx_description
1 polymer ?
#
loop_
_entity_poly.entity_id
_entity_poly.type
_entity_poly.pdbx_seq_one_letter_code
_entity_poly.pdbx_strand_id
1 'polypeptide(L)'
;MDIFSLKAFENIARWIDDWWKDWESGLANVKRKERIPRLFYSRPIFIGYVTQQYLAKRDSDGQRRAVSAYEQIRKQIDQVIIANGLADSLVDMNFEIGTVQNLFSLVPMSQSHNTPIFELNAGDGVVGAHFSKVKESKLIFMSVAQELLERAR
;
A
#
# COMPACT_ATOMS: atom_id res chain seq x y z
N MET A 1 3.78 -3.59 10.87
CA MET A 1 4.67 -2.50 10.43
C MET A 1 5.99 -2.68 11.15
N ASP A 2 7.10 -2.68 10.43
CA ASP A 2 8.42 -3.04 10.96
C ASP A 2 9.47 -2.02 10.49
N ILE A 3 10.63 -1.97 11.16
CA ILE A 3 11.76 -1.09 10.83
C ILE A 3 12.26 -1.30 9.39
N PHE A 4 12.10 -2.51 8.84
CA PHE A 4 12.40 -2.77 7.43
C PHE A 4 11.52 -1.96 6.47
N SER A 5 10.32 -1.57 6.88
CA SER A 5 9.45 -0.69 6.10
C SER A 5 10.06 0.69 5.91
N LEU A 6 10.84 1.22 6.86
CA LEU A 6 11.49 2.53 6.72
C LEU A 6 12.52 2.52 5.58
N LYS A 7 13.42 1.53 5.58
CA LYS A 7 14.41 1.36 4.51
C LYS A 7 13.76 1.11 3.15
N ALA A 8 12.58 0.49 3.13
CA ALA A 8 11.84 0.27 1.88
C ALA A 8 11.45 1.61 1.22
N PHE A 9 10.99 2.60 1.99
CA PHE A 9 10.65 3.92 1.43
C PHE A 9 11.87 4.67 0.88
N GLU A 10 13.01 4.63 1.58
CA GLU A 10 14.27 5.19 1.07
C GLU A 10 14.70 4.53 -0.24
N ASN A 11 14.55 3.21 -0.34
CA ASN A 11 14.88 2.46 -1.55
C ASN A 11 13.93 2.79 -2.70
N ILE A 12 12.63 2.92 -2.43
CA ILE A 12 11.62 3.28 -3.42
C ILE A 12 11.89 4.68 -3.97
N ALA A 13 12.23 5.65 -3.12
CA ALA A 13 12.55 7.01 -3.57
C ALA A 13 13.74 7.05 -4.52
N ARG A 14 14.83 6.37 -4.17
CA ARG A 14 15.99 6.23 -5.06
C ARG A 14 15.63 5.52 -6.36
N TRP A 15 14.87 4.43 -6.27
CA TRP A 15 14.44 3.67 -7.45
C TRP A 15 13.60 4.50 -8.42
N ILE A 16 12.66 5.34 -7.93
CA ILE A 16 11.87 6.24 -8.80
C ILE A 16 12.78 7.19 -9.56
N ASP A 17 13.79 7.75 -8.88
CA ASP A 17 14.71 8.71 -9.50
C ASP A 17 15.62 8.06 -10.54
N ASP A 18 16.21 6.92 -10.20
CA ASP A 18 17.09 6.17 -11.09
C ASP A 18 16.33 5.65 -12.32
N TRP A 19 15.14 5.07 -12.12
CA TRP A 19 14.30 4.59 -13.21
C TRP A 19 13.89 5.72 -14.16
N TRP A 20 13.58 6.91 -13.63
CA TRP A 20 13.23 8.06 -14.46
C TRP A 20 14.41 8.52 -15.33
N LYS A 21 15.63 8.57 -14.77
CA LYS A 21 16.84 8.91 -15.53
C LYS A 21 17.10 7.88 -16.65
N ASP A 22 16.95 6.59 -16.34
CA ASP A 22 17.09 5.52 -17.33
C ASP A 22 16.04 5.64 -18.44
N TRP A 23 14.80 5.96 -18.09
CA TRP A 23 13.72 6.22 -19.03
C TRP A 23 14.05 7.39 -19.96
N GLU A 24 14.45 8.54 -19.42
CA GLU A 24 14.82 9.74 -20.20
C GLU A 24 16.02 9.46 -21.12
N SER A 25 17.03 8.76 -20.62
CA SER A 25 18.19 8.31 -21.41
C SER A 25 17.77 7.38 -22.54
N GLY A 26 16.88 6.42 -22.26
CA GLY A 26 16.30 5.52 -23.25
C GLY A 26 15.61 6.28 -24.38
N LEU A 27 14.76 7.25 -24.04
CA LEU A 27 14.07 8.11 -25.01
C LEU A 27 15.03 8.99 -25.81
N ALA A 28 16.05 9.55 -25.17
CA ALA A 28 17.04 10.40 -25.84
C ALA A 28 17.86 9.64 -26.88
N ASN A 29 18.17 8.36 -26.60
CA ASN A 29 19.02 7.52 -27.43
C ASN A 29 18.29 6.81 -28.59
N VAL A 30 16.96 6.96 -28.72
CA VAL A 30 16.22 6.41 -29.86
C VAL A 30 16.59 7.14 -31.16
N LYS A 31 17.18 6.42 -32.11
CA LYS A 31 17.60 6.97 -33.42
C LYS A 31 16.44 7.50 -34.27
N ARG A 32 15.29 6.84 -34.22
CA ARG A 32 14.07 7.17 -34.98
C ARG A 32 12.97 7.58 -34.02
N LYS A 33 13.05 8.82 -33.52
CA LYS A 33 12.11 9.36 -32.51
C LYS A 33 10.66 9.35 -32.99
N GLU A 34 10.44 9.42 -34.30
CA GLU A 34 9.14 9.31 -34.95
C GLU A 34 8.44 7.95 -34.73
N ARG A 35 9.18 6.91 -34.33
CA ARG A 35 8.63 5.60 -33.97
C ARG A 35 8.17 5.51 -32.52
N ILE A 36 8.52 6.49 -31.70
CA ILE A 36 8.05 6.53 -30.31
C ILE A 36 6.59 6.95 -30.35
N PRO A 37 5.66 6.13 -29.82
CA PRO A 37 4.27 6.52 -29.75
C PRO A 37 4.11 7.78 -28.90
N ARG A 38 3.27 8.71 -29.34
CA ARG A 38 2.91 9.88 -28.53
C ARG A 38 1.96 9.44 -27.42
N LEU A 39 2.54 8.99 -26.32
CA LEU A 39 1.83 8.63 -25.11
C LEU A 39 1.88 9.81 -24.14
N PHE A 40 0.82 9.97 -23.35
CA PHE A 40 0.87 10.85 -22.18
C PHE A 40 1.65 10.10 -21.10
N TYR A 41 2.87 10.55 -20.81
CA TYR A 41 3.70 9.99 -19.76
C TYR A 41 4.24 11.11 -18.88
N SER A 42 4.44 10.81 -17.61
CA SER A 42 5.04 11.70 -16.62
C SER A 42 6.00 10.92 -15.75
N ARG A 43 6.85 11.63 -15.02
CA ARG A 43 7.64 11.02 -13.95
C ARG A 43 6.68 10.31 -12.99
N PRO A 44 6.97 9.08 -12.56
CA PRO A 44 6.19 8.42 -11.51
C PRO A 44 6.16 9.30 -10.26
N ILE A 45 4.98 9.43 -9.66
CA ILE A 45 4.77 10.17 -8.43
C ILE A 45 4.33 9.22 -7.32
N PHE A 46 4.74 9.51 -6.10
CA PHE A 46 4.30 8.77 -4.93
C PHE A 46 2.97 9.34 -4.44
N ILE A 47 1.96 8.47 -4.36
CA ILE A 47 0.59 8.86 -3.97
C ILE A 47 0.19 8.33 -2.59
N GLY A 48 1.10 7.71 -1.85
CA GLY A 48 0.86 7.20 -0.51
C GLY A 48 1.14 5.71 -0.37
N TYR A 49 0.81 5.17 0.80
CA TYR A 49 1.04 3.77 1.13
C TYR A 49 -0.17 3.13 1.82
N VAL A 50 -0.29 1.82 1.68
CA VAL A 50 -1.27 1.01 2.42
C VAL A 50 -0.53 0.20 3.47
N THR A 51 -1.08 0.12 4.68
CA THR A 51 -0.47 -0.66 5.76
C THR A 51 -1.22 -1.96 5.95
N GLN A 52 -0.52 -2.97 6.43
CA GLN A 52 -1.14 -4.19 6.92
C GLN A 52 -0.96 -4.29 8.42
N GLN A 53 -2.06 -4.42 9.16
CA GLN A 53 -2.01 -4.55 10.62
C GLN A 53 -1.36 -5.88 11.02
N TYR A 54 -0.27 -5.78 11.79
CA TYR A 54 0.27 -6.91 12.53
C TYR A 54 -0.45 -7.00 13.87
N LEU A 55 -0.74 -8.22 14.32
CA LEU A 55 -1.56 -8.49 15.51
C LEU A 55 -0.99 -7.78 16.75
N ALA A 56 -1.80 -6.89 17.31
CA ALA A 56 -1.60 -6.32 18.63
C ALA A 56 -1.94 -7.37 19.71
N LYS A 57 -0.96 -7.90 20.44
CA LYS A 57 -1.27 -8.57 21.72
C LYS A 57 -1.73 -7.51 22.73
N ARG A 58 -2.81 -7.81 23.47
CA ARG A 58 -3.22 -7.03 24.64
C ARG A 58 -2.22 -7.29 25.77
N ASP A 59 -1.88 -6.26 26.52
CA ASP A 59 -1.12 -6.40 27.77
C ASP A 59 -1.98 -7.02 28.88
N SER A 60 -1.35 -7.52 29.95
CA SER A 60 -2.02 -8.09 31.13
C SER A 60 -2.97 -7.11 31.83
N ASP A 61 -2.80 -5.80 31.62
CA ASP A 61 -3.65 -4.72 32.14
C ASP A 61 -4.77 -4.28 31.17
N GLY A 62 -5.00 -5.01 30.08
CA GLY A 62 -6.09 -4.72 29.12
C GLY A 62 -5.84 -3.53 28.19
N GLN A 63 -4.75 -2.77 28.39
CA GLN A 63 -4.34 -1.68 27.51
C GLN A 63 -3.67 -2.19 26.23
N ARG A 64 -4.02 -1.59 25.09
CA ARG A 64 -3.50 -1.97 23.76
C ARG A 64 -2.12 -1.33 23.51
N ARG A 65 -1.04 -1.92 24.04
CA ARG A 65 0.37 -1.52 23.79
C ARG A 65 0.72 -1.31 22.31
N ALA A 66 0.04 -2.01 21.40
CA ALA A 66 0.30 -1.93 19.96
C ALA A 66 -0.10 -0.61 19.29
N VAL A 67 -1.02 0.17 19.86
CA VAL A 67 -1.44 1.45 19.24
C VAL A 67 -0.31 2.47 19.30
N SER A 68 0.37 2.57 20.45
CA SER A 68 1.49 3.52 20.63
C SER A 68 2.67 3.20 19.71
N ALA A 69 3.06 1.93 19.62
CA ALA A 69 4.15 1.50 18.73
C ALA A 69 3.81 1.72 17.25
N TYR A 70 2.55 1.48 16.86
CA TYR A 70 2.08 1.75 15.50
C TYR A 70 2.19 3.23 15.15
N GLU A 71 1.66 4.12 16.01
CA GLU A 71 1.73 5.57 15.81
C GLU A 71 3.18 6.06 15.75
N GLN A 72 4.09 5.48 16.54
CA GLN A 72 5.50 5.82 16.50
C GLN A 72 6.15 5.44 15.16
N ILE A 73 5.91 4.23 14.65
CA ILE A 73 6.45 3.79 13.36
C ILE A 73 5.85 4.61 12.22
N ARG A 74 4.55 4.94 12.28
CA ARG A 74 3.88 5.78 11.29
C ARG A 74 4.54 7.15 11.18
N LYS A 75 4.81 7.81 12.31
CA LYS A 75 5.56 9.09 12.31
C LYS A 75 6.95 8.96 11.69
N GLN A 76 7.66 7.86 11.92
CA GLN A 76 8.97 7.62 11.31
C GLN A 76 8.85 7.44 9.78
N ILE A 77 7.82 6.75 9.31
CA ILE A 77 7.56 6.60 7.87
C ILE A 77 7.28 7.96 7.24
N ASP A 78 6.44 8.77 7.88
CA ASP A 78 6.12 10.10 7.36
C ASP A 78 7.38 10.97 7.25
N GLN A 79 8.28 10.90 8.24
CA GLN A 79 9.58 11.58 8.18
C GLN A 79 10.45 11.08 7.02
N VAL A 80 10.51 9.77 6.78
CA VAL A 80 11.27 9.20 5.66
C VAL A 80 10.68 9.63 4.31
N ILE A 81 9.36 9.63 4.17
CA ILE A 81 8.66 10.08 2.95
C ILE A 81 9.03 11.54 2.65
N ILE A 82 8.95 12.43 3.65
CA ILE A 82 9.29 13.84 3.51
C ILE A 82 10.79 14.01 3.18
N ALA A 83 11.67 13.36 3.93
CA ALA A 83 13.12 13.49 3.76
C ALA A 83 13.61 13.02 2.38
N ASN A 84 12.88 12.11 1.73
CA ASN A 84 13.22 11.59 0.41
C ASN A 84 12.44 12.25 -0.74
N GLY A 85 11.72 13.36 -0.49
CA GLY A 85 11.01 14.11 -1.54
C GLY A 85 9.82 13.35 -2.15
N LEU A 86 9.26 12.37 -1.43
CA LEU A 86 8.09 11.62 -1.89
C LEU A 86 6.77 12.36 -1.60
N ALA A 87 6.79 13.39 -0.75
CA ALA A 87 5.60 14.09 -0.29
C ALA A 87 5.11 15.22 -1.22
N ASP A 88 5.83 15.54 -2.30
CA ASP A 88 5.57 16.73 -3.13
C ASP A 88 4.15 16.80 -3.70
N SER A 89 3.56 15.63 -4.02
CA SER A 89 2.19 15.50 -4.52
C SER A 89 1.13 15.29 -3.43
N LEU A 90 1.50 15.32 -2.14
CA LEU A 90 0.64 14.94 -1.01
C LEU A 90 0.48 16.05 0.04
N VAL A 91 0.52 17.32 -0.39
CA VAL A 91 0.38 18.48 0.51
C VAL A 91 -0.95 18.41 1.27
N ASP A 92 -0.88 18.59 2.59
CA ASP A 92 -2.02 18.51 3.53
C ASP A 92 -2.80 17.18 3.51
N MET A 93 -2.22 16.12 2.95
CA MET A 93 -2.82 14.78 2.93
C MET A 93 -2.12 13.84 3.91
N ASN A 94 -2.89 12.90 4.47
CA ASN A 94 -2.30 11.75 5.14
C ASN A 94 -1.61 10.86 4.12
N PHE A 95 -0.34 10.49 4.35
CA PHE A 95 0.40 9.63 3.43
C PHE A 95 -0.14 8.19 3.41
N GLU A 96 -0.75 7.72 4.49
CA GLU A 96 -1.44 6.44 4.53
C GLU A 96 -2.79 6.52 3.79
N ILE A 97 -2.95 5.71 2.74
CA ILE A 97 -4.19 5.53 1.96
C ILE A 97 -5.21 4.73 2.78
N GLY A 98 -4.73 3.76 3.57
CA GLY A 98 -5.57 2.99 4.47
C GLY A 98 -4.85 1.79 5.05
N THR A 99 -5.55 1.11 5.96
CA THR A 99 -5.04 -0.04 6.69
C THR A 99 -5.85 -1.29 6.35
N VAL A 100 -5.18 -2.31 5.79
CA VAL A 100 -5.75 -3.64 5.61
C VAL A 100 -5.51 -4.47 6.87
N GLN A 101 -6.59 -4.88 7.53
CA GLN A 101 -6.49 -5.75 8.70
C GLN A 101 -5.90 -7.11 8.32
N ASN A 102 -5.37 -7.84 9.30
CA ASN A 102 -4.95 -9.22 9.07
C ASN A 102 -6.18 -10.09 8.72
N LEU A 103 -6.19 -10.64 7.51
CA LEU A 103 -7.26 -11.50 6.99
C LEU A 103 -7.05 -12.98 7.34
N PHE A 104 -5.96 -13.32 8.01
CA PHE A 104 -5.65 -14.65 8.54
C PHE A 104 -5.79 -15.75 7.48
N SER A 105 -6.55 -16.80 7.80
CA SER A 105 -6.82 -17.95 6.94
C SER A 105 -7.66 -17.62 5.72
N LEU A 106 -8.28 -16.43 5.63
CA LEU A 106 -8.98 -16.03 4.41
C LEU A 106 -8.02 -15.84 3.23
N VAL A 107 -6.78 -15.41 3.47
CA VAL A 107 -5.76 -15.24 2.40
C VAL A 107 -5.43 -16.59 1.74
N PRO A 108 -4.99 -17.64 2.46
CA PRO A 108 -4.73 -18.94 1.84
C PRO A 108 -6.00 -19.61 1.30
N MET A 109 -7.18 -19.40 1.91
CA MET A 109 -8.45 -19.90 1.37
C MET A 109 -8.75 -19.31 -0.02
N SER A 110 -8.63 -17.98 -0.14
CA SER A 110 -8.78 -17.24 -1.40
C SER A 110 -7.83 -17.75 -2.47
N GLN A 111 -6.55 -17.92 -2.14
CA GLN A 111 -5.55 -18.44 -3.06
C GLN A 111 -5.85 -19.88 -3.49
N SER A 112 -6.31 -20.75 -2.58
CA SER A 112 -6.58 -22.16 -2.90
C SER A 112 -7.80 -22.35 -3.79
N HIS A 113 -8.80 -21.46 -3.66
CA HIS A 113 -10.04 -21.52 -4.43
C HIS A 113 -10.04 -20.60 -5.66
N ASN A 114 -8.98 -19.79 -5.84
CA ASN A 114 -8.91 -18.73 -6.85
C ASN A 114 -10.09 -17.75 -6.78
N THR A 115 -10.57 -17.47 -5.57
CA THR A 115 -11.75 -16.62 -5.32
C THR A 115 -11.32 -15.39 -4.54
N PRO A 116 -11.73 -14.16 -4.90
CA PRO A 116 -11.45 -12.97 -4.10
C PRO A 116 -11.89 -13.13 -2.65
N ILE A 117 -11.13 -12.60 -1.67
CA ILE A 117 -11.43 -12.79 -0.24
C ILE A 117 -12.86 -12.37 0.13
N PHE A 118 -13.38 -11.30 -0.49
CA PHE A 118 -14.73 -10.79 -0.26
C PHE A 118 -15.84 -11.59 -0.94
N GLU A 119 -15.50 -12.58 -1.77
CA GLU A 119 -16.43 -13.50 -2.45
C GLU A 119 -16.39 -14.93 -1.89
N LEU A 120 -15.46 -15.21 -0.96
CA LEU A 120 -15.37 -16.49 -0.29
C LEU A 120 -16.69 -16.83 0.42
N ASN A 121 -17.15 -18.06 0.23
CA ASN A 121 -18.40 -18.56 0.78
C ASN A 121 -18.20 -19.88 1.55
N ALA A 122 -19.31 -20.47 2.03
CA ALA A 122 -19.27 -21.71 2.81
C ALA A 122 -18.61 -22.88 2.04
N GLY A 123 -18.82 -22.93 0.72
CA GLY A 123 -18.21 -23.93 -0.17
C GLY A 123 -16.69 -23.81 -0.27
N ASP A 124 -16.13 -22.63 0.02
CA ASP A 124 -14.68 -22.37 0.02
C ASP A 124 -14.04 -22.59 1.41
N GLY A 125 -14.80 -23.12 2.37
CA GLY A 125 -14.33 -23.38 3.73
C GLY A 125 -14.49 -22.21 4.72
N VAL A 126 -15.26 -21.18 4.37
CA VAL A 126 -15.60 -20.09 5.30
C VAL A 126 -16.55 -20.59 6.39
N VAL A 127 -16.17 -20.41 7.66
CA VAL A 127 -16.96 -20.89 8.81
C VAL A 127 -17.06 -19.84 9.92
N GLY A 128 -18.21 -19.82 10.61
CA GLY A 128 -18.43 -19.02 11.82
C GLY A 128 -18.07 -17.55 11.67
N ALA A 129 -17.17 -17.04 12.53
CA ALA A 129 -16.77 -15.64 12.55
C ALA A 129 -16.04 -15.17 11.26
N HIS A 130 -15.64 -16.07 10.37
CA HIS A 130 -14.99 -15.71 9.11
C HIS A 130 -15.93 -14.94 8.18
N PHE A 131 -17.24 -15.23 8.21
CA PHE A 131 -18.22 -14.53 7.36
C PHE A 131 -18.23 -13.02 7.58
N SER A 132 -18.09 -12.57 8.83
CA SER A 132 -18.02 -11.14 9.13
C SER A 132 -16.75 -10.51 8.55
N LYS A 133 -15.61 -11.19 8.65
CA LYS A 133 -14.33 -10.71 8.09
C LYS A 133 -14.34 -10.69 6.55
N VAL A 134 -14.99 -11.66 5.91
CA VAL A 134 -15.21 -11.65 4.45
C VAL A 134 -15.99 -10.40 4.05
N LYS A 135 -17.11 -10.11 4.72
CA LYS A 135 -17.91 -8.90 4.44
C LYS A 135 -17.15 -7.60 4.71
N GLU A 136 -16.44 -7.53 5.84
CA GLU A 136 -15.63 -6.36 6.22
C GLU A 136 -14.49 -6.11 5.22
N SER A 137 -13.86 -7.18 4.71
CA SER A 137 -12.77 -7.06 3.72
C SER A 137 -13.21 -6.29 2.48
N LYS A 138 -14.46 -6.48 2.03
CA LYS A 138 -15.02 -5.74 0.89
C LYS A 138 -15.02 -4.23 1.15
N LEU A 139 -15.46 -3.82 2.33
CA LEU A 139 -15.53 -2.41 2.71
C LEU A 139 -14.14 -1.78 2.81
N ILE A 140 -13.18 -2.51 3.40
CA ILE A 140 -11.78 -2.07 3.50
C ILE A 140 -11.19 -1.88 2.10
N PHE A 141 -11.32 -2.87 1.22
CA PHE A 141 -10.77 -2.78 -0.14
C PHE A 141 -11.45 -1.67 -0.96
N MET A 142 -12.76 -1.49 -0.82
CA MET A 142 -13.47 -0.38 -1.47
C MET A 142 -12.96 0.98 -1.00
N SER A 143 -12.77 1.16 0.32
CA SER A 143 -12.24 2.41 0.87
C SER A 143 -10.83 2.71 0.37
N VAL A 144 -9.94 1.71 0.38
CA VAL A 144 -8.56 1.86 -0.11
C VAL A 144 -8.54 2.16 -1.61
N ALA A 145 -9.37 1.47 -2.39
CA ALA A 145 -9.45 1.68 -3.84
C ALA A 145 -10.00 3.07 -4.18
N GLN A 146 -10.99 3.56 -3.43
CA GLN A 146 -11.54 4.89 -3.64
C GLN A 146 -10.50 5.98 -3.35
N GLU A 147 -9.82 5.90 -2.20
CA GLU A 147 -8.76 6.85 -1.85
C GLU A 147 -7.62 6.83 -2.88
N LEU A 148 -7.22 5.63 -3.33
CA LEU A 148 -6.22 5.48 -4.39
C LEU A 148 -6.65 6.19 -5.69
N LEU A 149 -7.90 6.01 -6.10
CA LEU A 149 -8.45 6.64 -7.32
C LEU A 149 -8.55 8.16 -7.19
N GLU A 150 -8.86 8.68 -6.00
CA GLU A 150 -8.92 10.12 -5.75
C GLU A 150 -7.54 10.77 -5.88
N ARG A 151 -6.48 10.08 -5.45
CA ARG A 151 -5.09 10.56 -5.57
C ARG A 151 -4.45 10.37 -6.94
N ALA A 152 -4.95 9.44 -7.74
CA ALA A 152 -4.41 9.14 -9.06
C ALA A 152 -5.02 9.99 -10.20
N ARG A 153 -5.92 10.91 -9.87
CA ARG A 153 -6.52 11.86 -10.82
C ARG A 153 -5.58 13.04 -11.08
#